data_AF-A0A2M7WKM5-F1
#
_entry.id   AF-A0A2M7WKM5-F1
#
_cell.length_a   1.000
_cell.length_b   1.000
_cell.length_c   1.000
_cell.angle_alpha   90.00
_cell.angle_beta   90.00
_cell.angle_gamma   90.00
#
_symmetry.space_group_name_H-M   'P 1'
#
loop_
_entity.id
_entity.type
_entity.pdbx_description
1 polymer ?
#
loop_
_entity_poly.entity_id
_entity_poly.type
_entity_poly.pdbx_seq_one_letter_code
_entity_poly.pdbx_strand_id
1 'polypeptide(L)' 'MPKTENEDSAWKVGELRSKLGLNQEQFAAKIGVTISTVNRWESGKSKPSPLAIRTSLM' A
#
# COMPACT_ATOMS: atom_id res chain seq x y z
N MET A 1 -18.44 9.64 -16.47
CA MET A 1 -18.07 8.27 -16.10
C MET A 1 -17.50 8.31 -14.68
N PRO A 2 -18.14 7.70 -13.67
CA PRO A 2 -17.53 7.60 -12.36
C PRO A 2 -16.43 6.54 -12.44
N LYS A 3 -15.18 6.92 -12.16
CA LYS A 3 -14.07 5.97 -12.07
C LYS A 3 -14.27 5.15 -10.79
N THR A 4 -14.80 3.95 -11.00
CA THR A 4 -14.79 2.71 -10.22
C THR A 4 -13.99 2.70 -8.91
N GLU A 5 -14.58 2.09 -7.87
CA GLU A 5 -14.17 1.76 -6.48
C GLU A 5 -12.72 1.25 -6.23
N ASN A 6 -11.84 1.24 -7.24
CA ASN A 6 -10.46 0.79 -7.14
C ASN A 6 -9.47 1.87 -6.66
N GLU A 7 -9.80 3.15 -6.81
CA GLU A 7 -8.91 4.26 -6.41
C GLU A 7 -8.85 4.44 -4.88
N ASP A 8 -9.92 4.13 -4.16
CA ASP A 8 -10.04 4.35 -2.70
C ASP A 8 -9.03 3.55 -1.87
N SER A 9 -8.65 2.35 -2.33
CA SER A 9 -7.68 1.50 -1.60
C SER A 9 -6.24 1.94 -1.85
N ALA A 10 -5.95 2.40 -3.07
CA ALA A 10 -4.65 2.92 -3.46
C ALA A 10 -4.31 4.22 -2.73
N TRP A 11 -5.30 5.12 -2.68
CA TRP A 11 -5.22 6.37 -1.94
C TRP A 11 -4.84 6.16 -0.47
N LYS A 12 -5.51 5.20 0.18
CA LYS A 12 -5.30 4.90 1.61
C LYS A 12 -3.86 4.47 1.92
N VAL A 13 -3.18 3.73 1.04
CA VAL A 13 -1.79 3.30 1.27
C VAL A 13 -0.81 4.47 1.21
N GLY A 14 -0.94 5.33 0.19
CA GLY A 14 -0.08 6.50 0.04
C GLY A 14 -0.25 7.52 1.18
N GLU A 15 -1.50 7.70 1.64
CA GLU A 15 -1.81 8.58 2.77
C GLU A 15 -1.22 8.04 4.09
N LEU A 16 -1.36 6.73 4.36
CA LEU A 16 -0.78 6.07 5.54
C LEU A 16 0.75 6.18 5.55
N ARG A 17 1.38 5.92 4.41
CA ARG A 17 2.83 6.06 4.25
C ARG A 17 3.29 7.49 4.52
N SER A 18 2.57 8.48 3.99
CA SER A 18 2.88 9.89 4.17
C SER A 18 2.71 10.33 5.65
N LYS A 19 1.68 9.84 6.34
CA LYS A 19 1.49 10.09 7.78
C LYS A 19 2.61 9.50 8.64
N LEU A 20 3.20 8.39 8.20
CA LEU A 20 4.34 7.77 8.87
C LEU A 20 5.68 8.43 8.50
N GLY A 21 5.69 9.37 7.53
CA GLY A 21 6.92 10.01 7.05
C GLY A 21 7.88 9.05 6.33
N LEU A 22 7.36 7.94 5.79
CA LEU A 22 8.18 6.90 5.19
C LEU A 22 8.22 7.03 3.66
N ASN A 23 9.37 6.71 3.06
CA ASN A 23 9.43 6.45 1.63
C ASN A 23 8.89 5.02 1.32
N GLN A 24 8.70 4.69 0.04
CA GLN A 24 8.14 3.39 -0.36
C GLN A 24 9.00 2.21 0.11
N GLU A 25 10.34 2.35 0.13
CA GLU A 25 11.29 1.35 0.63
C GLU A 25 11.15 1.08 2.12
N GLN A 26 11.13 2.14 2.92
CA GLN A 26 10.98 2.05 4.36
C GLN A 26 9.60 1.50 4.73
N PHE A 27 8.57 1.91 4.00
CA PHE A 27 7.22 1.37 4.19
C PHE A 27 7.20 -0.12 3.83
N ALA A 28 7.70 -0.50 2.66
CA ALA A 28 7.78 -1.89 2.21
C ALA A 28 8.53 -2.78 3.22
N ALA A 29 9.69 -2.31 3.72
CA ALA A 29 10.46 -3.01 4.74
C ALA A 29 9.67 -3.13 6.07
N LYS A 30 8.99 -2.07 6.49
CA LYS A 30 8.20 -2.04 7.73
C LYS A 30 7.02 -3.01 7.72
N ILE A 31 6.41 -3.22 6.56
CA ILE A 31 5.30 -4.17 6.37
C ILE A 31 5.74 -5.41 5.57
N GLY A 32 7.04 -5.71 5.53
CA GLY A 32 7.61 -6.94 4.97
C GLY A 32 7.18 -7.34 3.55
N VAL A 33 6.91 -6.35 2.69
CA VAL A 33 6.65 -6.56 1.26
C VAL A 33 7.76 -5.95 0.42
N THR A 34 7.72 -6.20 -0.89
CA THR A 34 8.63 -5.53 -1.83
C THR A 34 8.16 -4.11 -2.15
N ILE A 35 9.09 -3.24 -2.54
CA ILE A 35 8.79 -1.88 -3.05
C ILE A 35 7.83 -1.96 -4.24
N SER A 36 8.00 -2.95 -5.12
CA SER A 36 7.13 -3.18 -6.27
C SER A 36 5.69 -3.51 -5.87
N THR A 37 5.50 -4.17 -4.73
CA THR A 37 4.16 -4.42 -4.15
C THR A 37 3.51 -3.12 -3.72
N VAL A 38 4.24 -2.25 -2.99
CA VAL A 38 3.76 -0.93 -2.57
C VAL A 38 3.41 -0.06 -3.78
N ASN A 39 4.27 -0.04 -4.81
CA ASN A 39 4.01 0.71 -6.05
C ASN A 39 2.74 0.21 -6.75
N ARG A 40 2.49 -1.11 -6.80
CA ARG A 40 1.24 -1.66 -7.34
C ARG A 40 0.01 -1.28 -6.52
N TRP A 41 0.14 -1.16 -5.19
CA TRP A 41 -0.94 -0.69 -4.33
C TRP A 41 -1.23 0.78 -4.56
N GLU A 42 -0.21 1.64 -4.52
CA GLU A 42 -0.35 3.09 -4.71
C GLU A 42 -0.82 3.47 -6.12
N SER A 43 -0.53 2.64 -7.13
CA SER A 43 -1.03 2.83 -8.50
C SER A 43 -2.40 2.19 -8.76
N GLY A 44 -3.04 1.58 -7.75
CA GLY A 44 -4.36 0.94 -7.89
C GLY A 44 -4.37 -0.32 -8.75
N LYS A 45 -3.19 -0.86 -9.10
CA LYS A 45 -3.04 -2.08 -9.91
C LYS A 45 -3.30 -3.36 -9.12
N SER A 46 -3.29 -3.30 -7.79
CA SER A 46 -3.65 -4.42 -6.91
C SER A 46 -4.09 -3.91 -5.53
N LYS A 47 -4.94 -4.66 -4.82
CA LYS A 47 -5.35 -4.33 -3.44
C LYS A 47 -4.39 -5.01 -2.44
N PRO A 48 -3.96 -4.32 -1.37
CA PRO A 48 -3.34 -5.00 -0.24
C PRO A 48 -4.33 -5.99 0.35
N SER A 49 -3.94 -7.26 0.47
CA SER A 49 -4.74 -8.23 1.22
C SER A 49 -4.51 -8.03 2.72
N PRO A 50 -5.54 -8.20 3.57
CA PRO A 50 -5.37 -8.13 5.03
C PRO A 50 -4.30 -9.10 5.55
N LEU A 51 -4.08 -10.20 4.84
CA LEU A 51 -3.04 -11.18 5.16
C LEU A 51 -1.64 -10.63 4.86
N ALA A 52 -1.44 -9.93 3.73
CA ALA A 52 -0.16 -9.31 3.39
C ALA A 52 0.25 -8.24 4.41
N ILE A 53 -0.71 -7.56 5.03
CA ILE A 53 -0.44 -6.59 6.10
C ILE A 53 -0.21 -7.31 7.45
N ARG A 54 -0.99 -8.36 7.77
CA ARG A 54 -0.88 -9.09 9.06
C ARG A 54 0.38 -9.93 9.17
N THR A 55 0.79 -10.64 8.12
CA THR A 55 1.91 -11.59 8.19
C THR A 55 3.26 -10.90 8.44
N SER A 56 3.38 -9.61 8.12
CA SER A 56 4.64 -8.87 8.22
C SER A 56 4.74 -7.88 9.38
N LEU A 57 3.69 -7.73 10.18
CA LEU A 57 3.70 -6.94 11.43
C LEU A 57 3.87 -7.80 12.69
N MET A 58 4.15 -9.10 12.52
CA MET A 58 4.32 -10.07 13.60
C MET A 58 5.79 -10.37 13.88
#